data_AF-A0A2B7GSS6-F1
#
_entry.id   AF-A0A2B7GSS6-F1
#
_cell.length_a   1.000
_cell.length_b   1.000
_cell.length_c   1.000
_cell.angle_alpha   90.00
_cell.angle_beta   90.00
_cell.angle_gamma   90.00
#
_symmetry.space_group_name_H-M   'P 1'
#
loop_
_entity.id
_entity.type
_entity.pdbx_description
1 polymer ?
#
loop_
_entity_poly.entity_id
_entity_poly.type
_entity_poly.pdbx_seq_one_letter_code
_entity_poly.pdbx_strand_id
1 'polypeptide(L)'
;MRKHAEWMAYADERVLEFLSEYGNHQPSQIADRLGKIGNDLDFHPNYIGRRCRKLTDYGLIQNLGNGLYSITDDGTKYLNGDLDASTLEIDSE
;
A
#
# COMPACT_ATOMS: atom_id res chain seq x y z
N MET A 1 -13.08 -12.49 -0.07
CA MET A 1 -11.75 -12.83 -0.62
C MET A 1 -11.25 -11.61 -1.36
N ARG A 2 -10.01 -11.17 -1.10
CA ARG A 2 -9.45 -9.99 -1.77
C ARG A 2 -9.21 -10.28 -3.25
N LYS A 3 -9.51 -9.29 -4.09
CA LYS A 3 -9.50 -9.41 -5.55
C LYS A 3 -8.31 -8.63 -6.10
N HIS A 4 -7.21 -9.34 -6.32
CA HIS A 4 -5.95 -8.76 -6.75
C HIS A 4 -5.93 -8.41 -8.23
N ALA A 5 -5.22 -7.35 -8.56
CA ALA A 5 -4.87 -7.04 -9.94
C ALA A 5 -3.50 -7.61 -10.32
N GLU A 6 -3.28 -7.83 -11.61
CA GLU A 6 -1.97 -8.28 -12.14
C GLU A 6 -0.83 -7.32 -11.83
N TRP A 7 -1.13 -6.03 -11.66
CA TRP A 7 -0.12 -5.01 -11.39
C TRP A 7 0.35 -5.00 -9.93
N MET A 8 -0.37 -5.67 -9.03
CA MET A 8 -0.08 -5.73 -7.62
C MET A 8 1.10 -6.65 -7.32
N ALA A 9 1.87 -6.30 -6.30
CA ALA A 9 2.90 -7.14 -5.72
C ALA A 9 2.50 -7.56 -4.30
N TYR A 10 3.09 -8.64 -3.80
CA TYR A 10 2.87 -9.11 -2.43
C TYR A 10 3.07 -8.00 -1.37
N ALA A 11 4.07 -7.12 -1.59
CA ALA A 11 4.34 -6.01 -0.69
C ALA A 11 3.21 -4.97 -0.62
N ASP A 12 2.36 -4.86 -1.64
CA ASP A 12 1.29 -3.86 -1.65
C ASP A 12 0.24 -4.14 -0.58
N GLU A 13 -0.16 -5.40 -0.45
CA GLU A 13 -1.07 -5.80 0.62
C GLU A 13 -0.48 -5.51 1.99
N ARG A 14 0.80 -5.84 2.18
CA ARG A 14 1.49 -5.60 3.44
C ARG A 14 1.53 -4.10 3.77
N VAL A 15 1.72 -3.25 2.76
CA VAL A 15 1.65 -1.77 2.92
C VAL A 15 0.23 -1.32 3.27
N LEU A 16 -0.80 -1.84 2.59
CA LEU A 16 -2.20 -1.47 2.86
C LEU A 16 -2.62 -1.90 4.27
N GLU A 17 -2.35 -3.15 4.65
CA GLU A 17 -2.62 -3.67 6.00
C GLU A 17 -1.90 -2.83 7.06
N PHE A 18 -0.63 -2.52 6.82
CA PHE A 18 0.17 -1.69 7.70
C PHE A 18 -0.43 -0.31 7.91
N LEU A 19 -0.77 0.39 6.82
CA LEU A 19 -1.35 1.73 6.91
C LEU A 19 -2.75 1.71 7.55
N SER A 20 -3.52 0.63 7.35
CA SER A 20 -4.80 0.44 8.01
C SER A 20 -4.67 0.23 9.53
N GLU A 21 -3.65 -0.49 9.98
CA GLU A 21 -3.47 -0.84 11.39
C GLU A 21 -2.71 0.24 12.17
N TYR A 22 -1.62 0.76 11.58
CA TYR A 22 -0.68 1.66 12.25
C TYR A 22 -0.87 3.12 11.86
N GLY A 23 -1.73 3.42 10.89
CA GLY A 23 -1.96 4.77 10.39
C GLY A 23 -0.81 5.31 9.54
N ASN A 24 -0.75 6.64 9.42
CA ASN A 24 0.05 7.30 8.40
C ASN A 24 1.56 7.19 8.64
N HIS A 25 2.30 6.72 7.64
CA HIS A 25 3.74 6.49 7.77
C HIS A 25 4.49 6.76 6.46
N GLN A 26 5.79 7.04 6.59
CA GLN A 26 6.71 7.13 5.45
C GLN A 26 7.21 5.74 5.02
N PRO A 27 7.59 5.55 3.74
CA PRO A 27 8.06 4.27 3.21
C PRO A 27 9.21 3.63 4.00
N SER A 28 10.13 4.43 4.55
CA SER A 28 11.24 3.96 5.38
C SER A 28 10.76 3.36 6.70
N GLN A 29 9.75 3.96 7.33
CA GLN A 29 9.17 3.49 8.58
C GLN A 29 8.33 2.22 8.36
N ILE A 30 7.61 2.15 7.23
CA ILE A 30 6.86 0.96 6.83
C ILE A 30 7.83 -0.21 6.62
N ALA A 31 8.88 0.00 5.81
CA ALA A 31 9.90 -1.02 5.55
C ALA A 31 10.58 -1.54 6.83
N ASP A 32 11.06 -0.64 7.69
CA ASP A 32 11.73 -1.00 8.95
C ASP A 32 10.82 -1.82 9.88
N ARG A 33 9.54 -1.43 10.02
CA ARG A 33 8.62 -2.16 10.89
C ARG A 33 8.17 -3.49 10.27
N LEU A 34 7.96 -3.57 8.95
CA LEU A 34 7.66 -4.84 8.29
C LEU A 34 8.82 -5.85 8.45
N GLY A 35 10.08 -5.42 8.24
CA GLY A 35 11.25 -6.29 8.44
C GLY A 35 11.41 -6.78 9.88
N LYS A 36 10.93 -6.02 10.88
CA LYS A 36 10.89 -6.45 12.29
C LYS A 36 9.83 -7.51 12.59
N ILE A 37 8.79 -7.60 11.76
CA ILE A 37 7.73 -8.61 11.92
C ILE A 37 8.19 -9.97 11.39
N GLY A 38 8.94 -9.99 10.28
CA GLY A 38 9.45 -11.23 9.69
C GLY A 38 10.49 -11.00 8.61
N ASN A 39 11.42 -11.95 8.46
CA ASN A 39 12.50 -11.87 7.47
C ASN A 39 11.98 -11.88 6.01
N ASP A 40 10.81 -12.47 5.76
CA ASP A 40 10.11 -12.48 4.48
C ASP A 40 9.45 -11.13 4.14
N LEU A 41 9.36 -10.22 5.11
CA LEU A 41 8.82 -8.87 4.99
C LEU A 41 9.92 -7.80 4.99
N ASP A 42 11.19 -8.19 4.96
CA ASP A 42 12.34 -7.28 4.94
C ASP A 42 12.54 -6.67 3.54
N PHE A 43 11.78 -5.62 3.26
CA PHE A 43 11.82 -4.90 1.99
C PHE A 43 12.75 -3.68 2.08
N HIS A 44 13.50 -3.43 1.00
CA HIS A 44 14.27 -2.20 0.91
C HIS A 44 13.34 -0.95 0.88
N PRO A 45 13.62 0.12 1.66
CA PRO A 45 12.78 1.34 1.71
C PRO A 45 12.43 1.94 0.34
N ASN A 46 13.40 2.01 -0.58
CA ASN A 46 13.16 2.49 -1.95
C ASN A 46 12.16 1.62 -2.73
N TYR A 47 12.09 0.31 -2.45
CA TYR A 47 11.10 -0.56 -3.06
C TYR A 47 9.70 -0.27 -2.51
N ILE A 48 9.56 -0.16 -1.18
CA ILE A 48 8.30 0.27 -0.55
C ILE A 48 7.85 1.64 -1.09
N GLY A 49 8.77 2.61 -1.23
CA GLY A 49 8.42 3.92 -1.78
C GLY A 49 7.90 3.86 -3.23
N ARG A 50 8.41 2.95 -4.07
CA ARG A 50 7.86 2.71 -5.41
C ARG A 50 6.46 2.08 -5.34
N ARG A 51 6.24 1.15 -4.41
CA ARG A 51 4.92 0.53 -4.20
C ARG A 51 3.89 1.52 -3.67
N CYS A 52 4.27 2.38 -2.72
CA CYS A 52 3.39 3.44 -2.22
C CYS A 52 2.95 4.38 -3.35
N ARG A 53 3.88 4.84 -4.21
CA ARG A 53 3.50 5.63 -5.39
C ARG A 53 2.53 4.88 -6.29
N LYS A 54 2.82 3.63 -6.62
CA LYS A 54 1.91 2.82 -7.45
C LYS A 54 0.53 2.65 -6.82
N LEU A 55 0.44 2.42 -5.52
CA LEU A 55 -0.84 2.35 -4.81
C LEU A 55 -1.59 3.68 -4.80
N THR A 56 -0.86 4.80 -4.80
CA THR A 56 -1.45 6.14 -5.00
C THR A 56 -1.96 6.32 -6.41
N ASP A 57 -1.22 5.87 -7.41
CA ASP A 57 -1.65 5.90 -8.81
C ASP A 57 -2.99 5.14 -9.00
N TYR A 58 -3.33 4.16 -8.15
CA TYR A 58 -4.62 3.44 -8.19
C TYR A 58 -5.61 3.87 -7.09
N GLY A 59 -5.36 4.98 -6.40
CA GLY A 59 -6.28 5.54 -5.40
C GLY A 59 -6.45 4.71 -4.11
N LEU A 60 -5.63 3.66 -3.89
CA LEU A 60 -5.73 2.80 -2.70
C LEU A 60 -5.05 3.40 -1.46
N ILE A 61 -4.08 4.28 -1.67
CA ILE A 61 -3.47 5.11 -0.62
C ILE A 61 -3.27 6.53 -1.16
N GLN A 62 -3.14 7.52 -0.29
CA GLN A 62 -2.87 8.91 -0.68
C GLN A 62 -1.57 9.42 -0.05
N ASN A 63 -0.86 10.30 -0.76
CA ASN A 63 0.31 11.00 -0.24
C ASN A 63 -0.13 12.34 0.37
N LEU A 64 0.05 12.48 1.68
CA LEU A 64 -0.29 13.69 2.44
C LEU A 64 0.80 14.78 2.39
N GLY A 65 1.88 14.55 1.63
CA GLY A 65 3.05 15.43 1.53
C GLY A 65 4.27 14.85 2.24
N ASN A 66 5.47 15.26 1.78
CA ASN A 66 6.76 14.80 2.33
C ASN A 66 6.93 13.27 2.40
N GLY A 67 6.22 12.53 1.54
CA GLY A 67 6.27 11.06 1.51
C GLY A 67 5.51 10.40 2.66
N LEU A 68 4.61 11.12 3.35
CA LEU A 68 3.71 10.55 4.34
C LEU A 68 2.48 9.97 3.64
N TYR A 69 2.24 8.66 3.77
CA TYR A 69 1.12 7.99 3.11
C TYR A 69 0.02 7.62 4.10
N SER A 70 -1.24 7.67 3.65
CA SER A 70 -2.45 7.25 4.38
C SER A 70 -3.25 6.28 3.52
N ILE A 71 -3.90 5.30 4.12
CA ILE A 71 -4.90 4.49 3.41
C ILE A 71 -6.12 5.34 3.03
N THR A 72 -6.77 5.02 1.91
CA THR A 72 -8.04 5.62 1.48
C THR A 72 -9.24 4.72 1.80
N ASP A 73 -10.44 5.21 1.54
CA ASP A 73 -11.66 4.39 1.64
C ASP A 73 -11.60 3.19 0.68
N ASP A 74 -11.09 3.38 -0.54
CA ASP A 74 -10.97 2.30 -1.53
C ASP A 74 -9.88 1.30 -1.15
N GLY A 75 -8.78 1.75 -0.55
CA GLY A 75 -7.80 0.87 0.11
C GLY A 75 -8.44 -0.01 1.18
N THR A 76 -9.32 0.58 2.00
CA THR A 76 -10.04 -0.15 3.05
C THR A 76 -11.04 -1.16 2.46
N LYS A 77 -11.81 -0.76 1.44
CA LYS A 77 -12.72 -1.68 0.72
C LYS A 77 -11.97 -2.83 0.07
N TYR A 78 -10.80 -2.58 -0.51
CA TYR A 78 -9.95 -3.64 -1.06
C TYR A 78 -9.53 -4.64 0.03
N LEU A 79 -9.09 -4.17 1.20
CA LEU A 79 -8.70 -5.05 2.32
C LEU A 79 -9.87 -5.90 2.82
N ASN A 80 -11.09 -5.37 2.81
CA ASN A 80 -12.32 -6.10 3.16
C ASN A 80 -12.79 -7.07 2.06
N GLY A 81 -12.25 -6.94 0.84
CA GLY A 81 -12.67 -7.72 -0.33
C GLY A 81 -13.91 -7.17 -1.03
N ASP A 82 -14.30 -5.94 -0.71
CA ASP A 82 -15.44 -5.22 -1.29
C ASP A 82 -15.08 -4.50 -2.60
N LEU A 83 -13.78 -4.40 -2.92
CA LEU A 83 -13.27 -3.77 -4.13
C LEU A 83 -12.38 -4.74 -4.93
N ASP A 84 -12.56 -4.73 -6.25
CA ASP A 84 -11.72 -5.46 -7.20
C ASP A 84 -10.61 -4.55 -7.73
N ALA A 85 -9.36 -4.82 -7.33
CA ALA A 85 -8.24 -3.99 -7.75
C ALA A 85 -7.99 -4.08 -9.28
N SER A 86 -8.44 -5.16 -9.94
CA SER A 86 -8.27 -5.33 -11.38
C SER A 86 -9.12 -4.39 -12.21
N THR A 87 -10.16 -3.79 -11.61
CA THR A 87 -11.04 -2.80 -12.26
C THR A 87 -10.58 -1.36 -12.03
N LEU A 88 -9.51 -1.15 -11.26
CA LEU A 88 -8.96 0.19 -11.02
C LEU A 88 -8.12 0.63 -12.22
N GLU A 89 -8.33 1.88 -12.62
CA GLU A 89 -7.50 2.57 -13.60
C GLU A 89 -6.51 3.50 -12.89
N ILE A 90 -5.45 3.88 -13.58
CA ILE A 90 -4.48 4.83 -13.04
C ILE A 90 -5.14 6.20 -12.96
N ASP A 91 -5.31 6.69 -11.74
CA ASP A 91 -5.77 8.04 -11.44
C ASP A 91 -4.66 9.02 -11.84
N SER A 92 -4.77 9.50 -13.07
CA SER A 92 -3.82 10.42 -13.68
C SER A 92 -4.23 11.86 -13.38
N GLU A 93 -4.28 12.24 -12.10
CA GLU A 93 -4.41 13.65 -11.70
C GLU A 93 -3.05 14.37 -11.66
#